data_AF-A0A7K2QM32-F1
#
_entry.id   AF-A0A7K2QM32-F1
#
_cell.length_a   1.000
_cell.length_b   1.000
_cell.length_c   1.000
_cell.angle_alpha   90.00
_cell.angle_beta   90.00
_cell.angle_gamma   90.00
#
_symmetry.space_group_name_H-M   'P 1'
#
loop_
_entity.id
_entity.type
_entity.pdbx_description
1 polymer ?
#
loop_
_entity_poly.entity_id
_entity_poly.type
_entity_poly.pdbx_seq_one_letter_code
_entity_poly.pdbx_strand_id
1 'polypeptide(L)'
;MRTPVPLVTDPAAAIICRRAVGKDAPGSGGLLLVEAWPTGAAYAWETRDRRLCWASVAGAAFSEQGCATEPAVIGEPRGVEVLATLFTDGWVRLFAADHQQVTSATCGGKPLEVRRVGTVADGARTLYAVWFPAHTKGSVTLSLGHEGTTSEAPLDLGDLGDRTCTTAP
;
A
#
# COMPACT_ATOMS: atom_id res chain seq x y z
N MET A 1 13.04 0.13 -15.18
CA MET A 1 12.76 -1.32 -14.98
C MET A 1 13.48 -1.73 -13.70
N ARG A 2 12.76 -1.91 -12.59
CA ARG A 2 13.34 -2.34 -11.31
C ARG A 2 13.14 -3.86 -11.18
N THR A 3 14.22 -4.58 -10.94
CA THR A 3 14.28 -6.05 -10.87
C THR A 3 13.62 -6.56 -9.59
N PRO A 4 12.92 -7.71 -9.59
CA PRO A 4 12.42 -8.33 -8.37
C PRO A 4 13.58 -8.76 -7.46
N VAL A 5 13.58 -8.32 -6.21
CA VAL A 5 14.52 -8.79 -5.18
C VAL A 5 13.95 -10.06 -4.55
N PRO A 6 14.68 -11.20 -4.54
CA PRO A 6 14.20 -12.43 -3.89
C PRO A 6 14.16 -12.27 -2.36
N LEU A 7 13.03 -12.64 -1.77
CA LEU A 7 12.66 -12.46 -0.34
C LEU A 7 13.61 -13.10 0.70
N VAL A 8 14.58 -13.92 0.32
CA VAL A 8 15.40 -14.71 1.27
C VAL A 8 16.68 -13.98 1.73
N THR A 9 17.05 -12.86 1.10
CA THR A 9 18.23 -12.05 1.49
C THR A 9 17.91 -10.57 1.72
N ASP A 10 16.65 -10.21 1.95
CA ASP A 10 16.30 -8.81 2.21
C ASP A 10 16.60 -8.43 3.69
N PRO A 11 17.58 -7.56 3.96
CA PRO A 11 17.89 -7.13 5.32
C PRO A 11 16.74 -6.36 6.00
N ALA A 12 15.91 -5.64 5.24
CA ALA A 12 14.75 -4.92 5.77
C ALA A 12 13.66 -5.91 6.23
N ALA A 13 13.40 -6.97 5.46
CA ALA A 13 12.47 -8.02 5.87
C ALA A 13 12.94 -8.71 7.16
N ALA A 14 14.24 -8.97 7.29
CA ALA A 14 14.81 -9.55 8.51
C ALA A 14 14.67 -8.62 9.73
N ILE A 15 14.81 -7.30 9.55
CA ILE A 15 14.58 -6.31 10.61
C ILE A 15 13.11 -6.34 11.06
N ILE A 16 12.17 -6.36 10.12
CA ILE A 16 10.74 -6.45 10.43
C ILE A 16 10.45 -7.73 11.22
N CYS A 17 10.87 -8.90 10.73
CA CYS A 17 10.61 -10.18 11.40
C CYS A 17 11.19 -10.26 12.83
N ARG A 18 12.26 -9.52 13.13
CA ARG A 18 12.85 -9.47 14.48
C ARG A 18 12.08 -8.56 15.45
N ARG A 19 11.37 -7.56 14.93
CA ARG A 19 10.73 -6.52 15.75
C ARG A 19 9.21 -6.58 15.78
N ALA A 20 8.58 -6.97 14.68
CA ALA A 20 7.17 -7.29 14.62
C ALA A 20 6.95 -8.66 15.31
N VAL A 21 6.77 -8.62 16.63
CA VAL A 21 6.65 -9.81 17.49
C VAL A 21 5.31 -9.84 18.22
N GLY A 22 5.01 -10.98 18.85
CA GLY A 22 3.76 -11.15 19.60
C GLY A 22 2.53 -11.01 18.70
N LYS A 23 1.58 -10.16 19.10
CA LYS A 23 0.33 -9.95 18.36
C LYS A 23 0.51 -9.27 17.00
N ASP A 24 1.61 -8.54 16.79
CA ASP A 24 1.88 -7.80 15.56
C ASP A 24 2.80 -8.58 14.61
N ALA A 25 3.15 -9.82 14.95
CA ALA A 25 3.96 -10.68 14.10
C ALA A 25 3.22 -11.03 12.79
N PRO A 26 3.96 -11.17 11.66
CA PRO A 26 3.39 -11.67 10.42
C PRO A 26 2.65 -13.00 10.59
N GLY A 27 1.45 -13.07 10.00
CA GLY A 27 0.68 -14.29 9.87
C GLY A 27 1.29 -15.25 8.83
N SER A 28 0.54 -16.29 8.47
CA SER A 28 0.98 -17.30 7.50
C SER A 28 1.25 -16.73 6.11
N GLY A 29 0.63 -15.61 5.75
CA GLY A 29 0.88 -14.90 4.48
C GLY A 29 2.25 -14.24 4.39
N GLY A 30 2.96 -14.06 5.50
CA GLY A 30 4.27 -13.41 5.54
C GLY A 30 4.22 -11.92 5.22
N LEU A 31 5.35 -11.38 4.74
CA LEU A 31 5.49 -9.98 4.38
C LEU A 31 5.18 -9.75 2.89
N LEU A 32 4.41 -8.70 2.60
CA LEU A 32 4.12 -8.22 1.25
C LEU A 32 4.95 -6.97 0.97
N LEU A 33 5.76 -6.99 -0.08
CA LEU A 33 6.62 -5.86 -0.45
C LEU A 33 5.76 -4.70 -0.98
N VAL A 34 5.74 -3.61 -0.22
CA VAL A 34 5.01 -2.38 -0.58
C VAL A 34 5.83 -1.46 -1.46
N GLU A 35 7.14 -1.30 -1.23
CA GLU A 35 8.09 -0.56 -2.07
C GLU A 35 9.54 -0.92 -1.70
N ALA A 36 10.47 -0.87 -2.65
CA ALA A 36 11.90 -1.07 -2.40
C ALA A 36 12.74 0.03 -3.08
N TRP A 37 13.73 0.55 -2.36
CA TRP A 37 14.65 1.59 -2.82
C TRP A 37 16.09 1.28 -2.36
N PRO A 38 17.11 2.01 -2.84
CA PRO A 38 18.51 1.62 -2.62
C PRO A 38 18.94 1.49 -1.15
N THR A 39 18.25 2.18 -0.23
CA THR A 39 18.61 2.23 1.19
C THR A 39 17.57 1.58 2.11
N GLY A 40 16.53 0.96 1.56
CA GLY A 40 15.43 0.46 2.37
C GLY A 40 14.28 -0.19 1.61
N ALA A 41 13.29 -0.63 2.36
CA ALA A 41 12.08 -1.22 1.83
C ALA A 41 10.90 -1.00 2.78
N ALA A 42 9.71 -0.98 2.21
CA ALA A 42 8.44 -0.87 2.91
C ALA A 42 7.63 -2.14 2.68
N TYR A 43 6.94 -2.57 3.72
CA TYR A 43 6.22 -3.84 3.78
C TYR A 43 4.86 -3.66 4.45
N ALA A 44 3.92 -4.51 4.05
CA ALA A 44 2.65 -4.71 4.73
C ALA A 44 2.46 -6.19 5.03
N TRP A 45 1.72 -6.52 6.08
CA TRP A 45 1.41 -7.90 6.41
C TRP A 45 0.12 -8.00 7.20
N GLU A 46 -0.55 -9.13 7.03
CA GLU A 46 -1.67 -9.52 7.89
C GLU A 46 -1.13 -10.29 9.10
N THR A 47 -1.56 -9.93 10.29
CA THR A 47 -1.25 -10.64 11.54
C THR A 47 -2.13 -11.88 11.69
N ARG A 48 -1.83 -12.76 12.66
CA ARG A 48 -2.64 -13.97 12.91
C ARG A 48 -4.10 -13.68 13.27
N ASP A 49 -4.37 -12.54 13.90
CA ASP A 49 -5.72 -12.06 14.23
C ASP A 49 -6.35 -11.23 13.11
N ARG A 50 -5.78 -11.24 11.89
CA ARG A 50 -6.26 -10.56 10.67
C ARG A 50 -6.25 -9.03 10.72
N ARG A 51 -5.41 -8.44 11.57
CA ARG A 51 -5.12 -7.00 11.53
C ARG A 51 -4.08 -6.74 10.45
N LEU A 52 -4.21 -5.60 9.76
CA LEU A 52 -3.19 -5.18 8.82
C LEU A 52 -2.12 -4.35 9.55
N CYS A 53 -0.86 -4.69 9.34
CA CYS A 53 0.30 -3.93 9.77
C CYS A 53 1.14 -3.51 8.58
N TRP A 54 1.94 -2.48 8.78
CA TRP A 54 2.89 -1.97 7.80
C TRP A 54 4.11 -1.37 8.48
N ALA A 55 5.22 -1.30 7.75
CA ALA A 55 6.42 -0.63 8.19
C ALA A 55 7.30 -0.23 7.00
N SER A 56 8.09 0.82 7.18
CA SER A 56 9.23 1.13 6.33
C SER A 56 10.52 1.00 7.14
N VAL A 57 11.53 0.42 6.51
CA VAL A 57 12.87 0.25 7.08
C VAL A 57 13.85 0.99 6.20
N ALA A 58 14.68 1.84 6.81
CA ALA A 58 15.79 2.52 6.16
C ALA A 58 17.08 2.22 6.93
N GLY A 59 18.10 1.70 6.23
CA GLY A 59 19.32 1.22 6.88
C GLY A 59 19.04 0.08 7.86
N ALA A 60 19.33 0.29 9.15
CA ALA A 60 19.24 -0.73 10.20
C ALA A 60 18.03 -0.58 11.15
N ALA A 61 17.10 0.35 10.87
CA ALA A 61 16.00 0.67 11.78
C ALA A 61 14.68 0.92 11.04
N PHE A 62 13.57 0.82 11.78
CA PHE A 62 12.28 1.32 11.32
C PHE A 62 12.35 2.83 11.13
N SER A 63 11.92 3.28 9.97
CA SER A 63 11.54 4.67 9.74
C SER A 63 10.12 4.90 10.26
N GLU A 64 9.21 3.96 10.01
CA GLU A 64 7.87 3.96 10.58
C GLU A 64 7.35 2.53 10.79
N GLN A 65 6.37 2.39 11.69
CA GLN A 65 5.58 1.16 11.86
C GLN A 65 4.18 1.51 12.34
N GLY A 66 3.17 0.84 11.78
CA GLY A 66 1.78 0.96 12.21
C GLY A 66 1.04 -0.36 12.09
N CYS A 67 0.01 -0.53 12.92
CA CYS A 67 -0.90 -1.66 12.85
C CYS A 67 -2.32 -1.18 13.12
N ALA A 68 -3.27 -1.72 12.38
CA ALA A 68 -4.68 -1.58 12.70
C ALA A 68 -4.93 -2.13 14.12
N THR A 69 -5.86 -1.50 14.85
CA THR A 69 -6.28 -1.94 16.18
C THR A 69 -7.22 -3.14 16.11
N GLU A 70 -8.01 -3.21 15.04
CA GLU A 70 -9.01 -4.24 14.79
C GLU A 70 -8.85 -4.81 13.37
N PRO A 71 -9.32 -6.03 13.11
CA PRO A 71 -9.34 -6.59 11.76
C PRO A 71 -10.20 -5.73 10.83
N ALA A 72 -9.82 -5.66 9.56
CA ALA A 72 -10.63 -4.94 8.59
C ALA A 72 -12.00 -5.61 8.42
N VAL A 73 -13.06 -4.81 8.42
CA VAL A 73 -14.39 -5.28 8.01
C VAL A 73 -14.40 -5.31 6.48
N ILE A 74 -14.37 -6.51 5.92
CA ILE A 74 -14.50 -6.70 4.48
C ILE A 74 -15.96 -6.44 4.11
N GLY A 75 -16.18 -5.36 3.37
CA GLY A 75 -17.51 -4.93 2.94
C GLY A 75 -17.85 -5.36 1.52
N GLU A 76 -19.06 -5.02 1.08
CA GLU A 76 -19.42 -5.06 -0.34
C GLU A 76 -18.51 -4.11 -1.16
N PRO A 77 -18.34 -4.35 -2.47
CA PRO A 77 -17.64 -3.46 -3.39
C PRO A 77 -18.14 -2.00 -3.28
N ARG A 78 -17.36 -1.12 -2.63
CA ARG A 78 -17.76 0.28 -2.38
C ARG A 78 -16.65 1.30 -2.67
N GLY A 79 -15.56 0.88 -3.32
CA GLY A 79 -14.45 1.76 -3.66
C GLY A 79 -13.14 1.32 -3.02
N VAL A 80 -12.36 2.30 -2.52
CA VAL A 80 -11.04 2.08 -1.95
C VAL A 80 -10.90 2.62 -0.54
N GLU A 81 -10.06 1.95 0.25
CA GLU A 81 -9.72 2.36 1.62
C GLU A 81 -8.25 2.77 1.67
N VAL A 82 -7.98 3.99 2.13
CA VAL A 82 -6.62 4.43 2.45
C VAL A 82 -6.16 3.74 3.74
N LEU A 83 -5.00 3.08 3.69
CA LEU A 83 -4.46 2.34 4.82
C LEU A 83 -3.30 3.07 5.50
N ALA A 84 -2.35 3.55 4.71
CA ALA A 84 -1.16 4.20 5.24
C ALA A 84 -0.53 5.17 4.23
N THR A 85 0.16 6.17 4.78
CA THR A 85 1.22 6.90 4.10
C THR A 85 2.54 6.35 4.61
N LEU A 86 3.42 5.94 3.70
CA LEU A 86 4.74 5.42 4.03
C LEU A 86 5.83 6.33 3.49
N PHE A 87 6.79 6.71 4.33
CA PHE A 87 7.92 7.55 3.94
C PHE A 87 9.10 6.69 3.45
N THR A 88 9.36 6.73 2.14
CA THR A 88 10.42 5.95 1.44
C THR A 88 11.49 6.90 0.88
N ASP A 89 12.14 6.59 -0.26
CA ASP A 89 12.88 7.56 -1.11
C ASP A 89 11.98 8.61 -1.81
N GLY A 90 10.81 8.84 -1.24
CA GLY A 90 9.65 9.56 -1.73
C GLY A 90 8.53 9.32 -0.71
N TRP A 91 7.28 9.26 -1.16
CA TRP A 91 6.22 8.73 -0.30
C TRP A 91 5.30 7.81 -1.07
N VAL A 92 4.76 6.84 -0.34
CA VAL A 92 3.84 5.83 -0.87
C VAL A 92 2.49 5.98 -0.19
N ARG A 93 1.42 5.97 -0.98
CA ARG A 93 0.07 5.75 -0.48
C ARG A 93 -0.26 4.27 -0.62
N LEU A 94 -0.39 3.59 0.52
CA LEU A 94 -0.88 2.21 0.60
C LEU A 94 -2.41 2.25 0.77
N PHE A 95 -3.12 1.50 -0.06
CA PHE A 95 -4.57 1.44 -0.04
C PHE A 95 -5.08 0.06 -0.42
N ALA A 96 -6.36 -0.18 -0.18
CA ALA A 96 -7.03 -1.46 -0.43
C ALA A 96 -8.26 -1.29 -1.31
N ALA A 97 -8.58 -2.35 -2.05
CA ALA A 97 -9.89 -2.56 -2.69
C ALA A 97 -10.42 -3.94 -2.30
N ASP A 98 -11.69 -3.98 -1.88
CA ASP A 98 -12.39 -5.20 -1.47
C ASP A 98 -13.21 -5.75 -2.61
N HIS A 99 -12.99 -7.02 -2.95
CA HIS A 99 -13.66 -7.73 -4.05
C HIS A 99 -13.54 -7.07 -5.45
N GLN A 100 -12.81 -5.96 -5.57
CA GLN A 100 -12.57 -5.23 -6.81
C GLN A 100 -11.07 -5.21 -7.12
N GLN A 101 -10.72 -4.92 -8.38
CA GLN A 101 -9.35 -4.73 -8.79
C GLN A 101 -9.14 -3.36 -9.43
N VAL A 102 -8.06 -2.67 -9.07
CA VAL A 102 -7.64 -1.46 -9.78
C VAL A 102 -7.16 -1.85 -11.17
N THR A 103 -7.79 -1.28 -12.21
CA THR A 103 -7.46 -1.52 -13.61
C THR A 103 -6.68 -0.37 -14.23
N SER A 104 -6.90 0.85 -13.75
CA SER A 104 -6.11 2.02 -14.14
C SER A 104 -6.20 3.12 -13.08
N ALA A 105 -5.31 4.11 -13.17
CA ALA A 105 -5.35 5.29 -12.31
C ALA A 105 -4.88 6.52 -13.08
N THR A 106 -5.41 7.68 -12.69
CA THR A 106 -4.94 8.96 -13.20
C THR A 106 -4.74 9.99 -12.10
N CYS A 107 -3.72 10.83 -12.25
CA CYS A 107 -3.45 12.00 -11.43
C CYS A 107 -3.56 13.24 -12.34
N GLY A 108 -4.61 14.03 -12.16
CA GLY A 108 -4.91 15.17 -13.04
C GLY A 108 -5.04 14.80 -14.51
N GLY A 109 -5.70 13.67 -14.81
CA GLY A 109 -5.89 13.16 -16.17
C GLY A 109 -4.66 12.47 -16.79
N LYS A 110 -3.51 12.48 -16.13
CA LYS A 110 -2.31 11.76 -16.60
C LYS A 110 -2.29 10.35 -16.03
N PRO A 111 -1.97 9.31 -16.83
CA PRO A 111 -1.82 7.95 -16.32
C PRO A 111 -0.85 7.91 -15.14
N LEU A 112 -1.26 7.23 -14.07
CA LEU A 112 -0.46 6.98 -12.87
C LEU A 112 -0.27 5.47 -12.71
N GLU A 113 0.96 5.05 -12.45
CA GLU A 113 1.25 3.65 -12.16
C GLU A 113 0.75 3.28 -10.77
N VAL A 114 -0.02 2.18 -10.69
CA VAL A 114 -0.43 1.55 -9.43
C VAL A 114 0.22 0.19 -9.35
N ARG A 115 1.00 -0.05 -8.31
CA ARG A 115 1.53 -1.38 -8.04
C ARG A 115 0.51 -2.19 -7.24
N ARG A 116 0.21 -3.40 -7.70
CA ARG A 116 -0.43 -4.42 -6.87
C ARG A 116 0.60 -5.00 -5.89
N VAL A 117 0.33 -4.88 -4.60
CA VAL A 117 1.22 -5.34 -3.51
C VAL A 117 0.96 -6.81 -3.19
N GLY A 118 -0.30 -7.20 -3.11
CA GLY A 118 -0.70 -8.56 -2.72
C GLY A 118 -2.14 -8.62 -2.27
N THR A 119 -2.53 -9.73 -1.64
CA THR A 119 -3.87 -9.93 -1.11
C THR A 119 -3.84 -10.33 0.35
N VAL A 120 -4.83 -9.89 1.12
CA VAL A 120 -5.07 -10.24 2.53
C VAL A 120 -6.52 -10.65 2.72
N ALA A 121 -6.95 -10.99 3.94
CA ALA A 121 -8.31 -11.42 4.25
C ALA A 121 -8.79 -12.56 3.33
N ASP A 122 -7.99 -13.63 3.25
CA ASP A 122 -8.26 -14.81 2.42
C ASP A 122 -8.50 -14.51 0.93
N GLY A 123 -7.88 -13.42 0.43
CA GLY A 123 -8.00 -13.00 -0.97
C GLY A 123 -9.14 -12.03 -1.25
N ALA A 124 -9.97 -11.72 -0.25
CA ALA A 124 -11.09 -10.80 -0.42
C ALA A 124 -10.64 -9.34 -0.59
N ARG A 125 -9.47 -8.98 -0.02
CA ARG A 125 -8.90 -7.63 -0.10
C ARG A 125 -7.59 -7.65 -0.87
N THR A 126 -7.48 -6.77 -1.87
CA THR A 126 -6.23 -6.55 -2.60
C THR A 126 -5.58 -5.25 -2.16
N LEU A 127 -4.29 -5.32 -1.83
CA LEU A 127 -3.47 -4.15 -1.47
C LEU A 127 -2.79 -3.57 -2.70
N TYR A 128 -2.75 -2.25 -2.76
CA TYR A 128 -2.15 -1.47 -3.84
C TYR A 128 -1.31 -0.34 -3.28
N ALA A 129 -0.32 0.09 -4.05
CA ALA A 129 0.57 1.18 -3.73
C ALA A 129 0.72 2.14 -4.92
N VAL A 130 0.67 3.44 -4.63
CA VAL A 130 1.15 4.48 -5.54
C VAL A 130 2.31 5.21 -4.90
N TRP A 131 3.39 5.42 -5.67
CA TRP A 131 4.57 6.14 -5.21
C TRP A 131 4.63 7.52 -5.88
N PHE A 132 5.03 8.52 -5.12
CA PHE A 132 5.32 9.84 -5.64
C PHE A 132 6.71 10.31 -5.16
N PRO A 133 7.44 11.07 -5.99
CA PRO A 133 8.77 11.58 -5.63
C PRO A 133 8.73 12.67 -4.55
N ALA A 134 7.58 13.30 -4.33
CA ALA A 134 7.37 14.34 -3.33
C ALA A 134 5.93 14.30 -2.82
N HIS A 135 5.67 14.91 -1.66
CA HIS A 135 4.33 15.01 -1.08
C HIS A 135 3.34 15.62 -2.09
N THR A 136 2.31 14.85 -2.45
CA THR A 136 1.33 15.21 -3.47
C THR A 136 -0.05 15.24 -2.82
N LYS A 137 -0.78 16.34 -2.98
CA LYS A 137 -2.14 16.52 -2.45
C LYS A 137 -3.22 16.29 -3.52
N GLY A 138 -4.48 16.25 -3.10
CA GLY A 138 -5.63 16.08 -3.98
C GLY A 138 -6.08 14.62 -4.07
N SER A 139 -6.52 14.18 -5.25
CA SER A 139 -7.03 12.81 -5.41
C SER A 139 -6.53 12.16 -6.69
N VAL A 140 -6.33 10.85 -6.62
CA VAL A 140 -6.12 10.01 -7.80
C VAL A 140 -7.46 9.41 -8.18
N THR A 141 -7.84 9.52 -9.45
CA THR A 141 -9.03 8.81 -9.97
C THR A 141 -8.62 7.39 -10.31
N LEU A 142 -9.21 6.41 -9.63
CA LEU A 142 -9.00 4.99 -9.88
C LEU A 142 -10.16 4.41 -10.69
N SER A 143 -9.85 3.58 -11.67
CA SER A 143 -10.82 2.68 -12.29
C SER A 143 -10.75 1.32 -11.61
N LEU A 144 -11.90 0.84 -11.14
CA LEU A 144 -12.06 -0.43 -10.45
C LEU A 144 -12.88 -1.38 -11.30
N GLY A 145 -12.39 -2.60 -11.51
CA GLY A 145 -13.10 -3.68 -12.17
C GLY A 145 -13.70 -4.68 -11.17
N HIS A 146 -14.94 -5.11 -11.42
CA HIS A 146 -15.61 -6.19 -10.70
C HIS A 146 -16.61 -6.91 -11.61
N GLU A 147 -16.47 -8.22 -11.79
CA GLU A 147 -17.39 -9.05 -12.57
C GLU A 147 -17.76 -8.48 -13.96
N GLY A 148 -16.78 -7.93 -14.67
CA GLY A 148 -16.98 -7.34 -16.00
C GLY A 148 -17.58 -5.93 -16.02
N THR A 149 -17.90 -5.37 -14.85
CA THR A 149 -18.27 -3.97 -14.68
C THR A 149 -17.07 -3.13 -14.24
N THR A 150 -17.10 -1.84 -14.59
CA THR A 150 -16.09 -0.86 -14.18
C THR A 150 -16.76 0.29 -13.45
N SER A 151 -16.18 0.73 -12.34
CA SER A 151 -16.58 1.92 -11.57
C SER A 151 -15.37 2.82 -11.33
N GLU A 152 -15.61 4.11 -11.08
CA GLU A 152 -14.55 5.03 -10.63
C GLU A 152 -14.63 5.24 -9.11
N ALA A 153 -13.46 5.39 -8.48
CA ALA A 153 -13.35 5.75 -7.07
C ALA A 153 -12.17 6.73 -6.85
N PRO A 154 -12.33 7.74 -5.99
CA PRO A 154 -11.22 8.59 -5.60
C PRO A 154 -10.32 7.90 -4.58
N LEU A 155 -9.01 7.97 -4.77
CA LEU A 155 -8.02 7.75 -3.73
C LEU A 155 -7.58 9.10 -3.19
N ASP A 156 -7.96 9.39 -1.95
CA ASP A 156 -7.60 10.64 -1.29
C ASP A 156 -6.12 10.66 -0.89
N LEU A 157 -5.42 11.73 -1.27
CA LEU A 157 -4.05 12.02 -0.88
C LEU A 157 -3.96 13.06 0.26
N GLY A 158 -5.10 13.66 0.64
CA GLY A 158 -5.17 14.76 1.60
C GLY A 158 -4.77 16.11 0.99
N ASP A 159 -4.69 17.13 1.85
CA ASP A 159 -4.49 18.54 1.43
C ASP A 159 -3.04 19.04 1.58
N LEU A 160 -2.16 18.22 2.16
CA LEU A 160 -0.77 18.58 2.42
C LEU A 160 0.13 18.16 1.27
N GLY A 161 0.80 19.13 0.64
CA GLY A 161 1.80 18.86 -0.38
C GLY A 161 2.02 20.02 -1.35
N ASP A 162 3.20 20.00 -1.97
CA ASP A 162 3.64 21.04 -2.93
C ASP A 162 3.23 20.68 -4.37
N ARG A 163 2.92 19.41 -4.61
CA ARG A 163 2.41 18.91 -5.90
C ARG A 163 0.93 18.58 -5.76
N THR A 164 0.19 18.68 -6.86
CA THR A 164 -1.25 18.42 -6.85
C THR A 164 -1.63 17.37 -7.89
N CYS A 165 -2.43 16.39 -7.47
CA CYS A 165 -3.22 15.53 -8.34
C CYS A 165 -4.63 16.11 -8.47
N THR A 166 -4.78 17.13 -9.30
CA THR A 166 -6.09 17.64 -9.74
C THR A 166 -6.00 17.91 -11.22
N THR A 167 -7.12 17.79 -11.92
CA THR A 167 -7.22 18.28 -13.30
C THR A 167 -6.86 19.76 -13.30
N ALA A 168 -5.96 20.18 -14.19
CA ALA A 168 -5.71 21.61 -14.36
C ALA A 168 -7.06 22.30 -14.69
N PRO A 169 -7.34 23.48 -14.11
CA PRO A 169 -8.59 24.20 -14.37
C PRO A 169 -8.74 24.57 -15.85
#